data_AF-A0A2U2EKN3-F1
#
_entry.id   AF-A0A2U2EKN3-F1
#
_cell.length_a   1.000
_cell.length_b   1.000
_cell.length_c   1.000
_cell.angle_alpha   90.00
_cell.angle_beta   90.00
_cell.angle_gamma   90.00
#
_symmetry.space_group_name_H-M   'P 1'
#
loop_
_entity.id
_entity.type
_entity.pdbx_description
1 polymer ?
#
loop_
_entity_poly.entity_id
_entity_poly.type
_entity_poly.pdbx_seq_one_letter_code
_entity_poly.pdbx_strand_id
1 'polypeptide(L)' 'MMDEELKPCPFCGGKAKVKATKKEHIGFTIWCACESCECGARTVGFCPDTNREDNTLENIERCKKKAIKAWNRRASNGTD' A
#
# COMPACT_ATOMS: atom_id res chain seq x y z
N MET A 1 13.74 -6.82 -11.13
CA MET A 1 12.90 -6.16 -10.11
C MET A 1 11.55 -5.96 -10.78
N MET A 2 10.53 -6.78 -10.45
CA MET A 2 9.17 -6.51 -10.95
C MET A 2 8.52 -5.54 -9.95
N ASP A 3 8.37 -4.28 -10.33
CA ASP A 3 7.38 -3.41 -9.72
C ASP A 3 6.01 -3.90 -10.19
N GLU A 4 5.27 -4.62 -9.34
CA GLU A 4 3.89 -5.00 -9.66
C GLU A 4 3.05 -3.72 -9.87
N GLU A 5 2.43 -3.61 -11.05
CA GLU A 5 1.53 -2.50 -11.35
C GLU A 5 0.29 -2.56 -10.45
N LEU A 6 -0.15 -1.40 -9.96
CA LEU A 6 -1.37 -1.30 -9.14
C LEU A 6 -2.60 -1.48 -10.02
N LYS A 7 -3.44 -2.46 -9.67
CA LYS A 7 -4.76 -2.61 -10.28
C LYS A 7 -5.64 -1.39 -9.96
N PRO A 8 -6.60 -1.05 -10.85
CA PRO A 8 -7.60 -0.01 -10.56
C PRO A 8 -8.39 -0.32 -9.29
N CYS A 9 -8.96 0.73 -8.70
CA CYS A 9 -9.78 0.65 -7.50
C CYS A 9 -10.92 -0.36 -7.69
N PRO A 10 -11.08 -1.35 -6.80
CA PRO A 10 -12.11 -2.36 -6.95
C PRO A 10 -13.54 -1.83 -6.72
N PHE A 11 -13.69 -0.62 -6.18
CA PHE A 11 -14.99 -0.04 -5.85
C PHE A 11 -15.49 0.96 -6.89
N CYS A 12 -14.61 1.86 -7.38
CA CYS A 12 -15.00 2.91 -8.32
C CYS A 12 -14.30 2.81 -9.70
N GLY A 13 -13.42 1.81 -9.89
CA GLY A 13 -12.61 1.69 -11.12
C GLY A 13 -11.52 2.75 -11.29
N GLY A 14 -11.45 3.75 -10.40
CA GLY A 14 -10.47 4.84 -10.47
C GLY A 14 -9.02 4.40 -10.24
N LYS A 15 -8.07 5.29 -10.56
CA LYS A 15 -6.64 5.02 -10.40
C LYS A 15 -6.27 4.80 -8.92
N ALA A 16 -5.32 3.89 -8.70
CA ALA A 16 -4.75 3.62 -7.40
C ALA A 16 -3.32 4.16 -7.31
N LYS A 17 -2.89 4.54 -6.11
CA LYS A 17 -1.50 4.99 -5.85
C LYS A 17 -0.98 4.51 -4.50
N VAL A 18 0.33 4.32 -4.43
CA VAL A 18 1.04 4.16 -3.16
C VAL A 18 1.14 5.54 -2.50
N LYS A 19 0.82 5.60 -1.20
CA LYS A 19 0.97 6.78 -0.35
C LYS A 19 1.88 6.43 0.82
N ALA A 20 2.64 7.41 1.29
CA ALA A 20 3.42 7.30 2.51
C ALA A 20 3.29 8.57 3.35
N THR A 21 3.38 8.42 4.66
CA THR A 21 3.46 9.56 5.59
C THR A 21 4.28 9.18 6.80
N LYS A 22 4.83 10.19 7.50
CA LYS A 22 5.47 10.01 8.80
C LYS A 22 4.56 10.63 9.85
N LYS A 23 4.09 9.82 10.79
CA LYS A 23 3.33 10.29 11.96
C LYS A 23 4.22 10.20 13.18
N GLU A 24 4.17 11.21 14.06
CA GLU A 24 5.06 11.31 15.23
C GLU A 24 5.01 10.07 16.13
N HIS A 25 3.83 9.49 16.38
CA HIS A 25 3.67 8.35 17.29
C HIS A 25 3.59 6.97 16.60
N ILE A 26 3.47 6.92 15.27
CA ILE A 26 3.29 5.66 14.51
C ILE A 26 4.52 5.37 13.64
N GLY A 27 5.35 6.38 13.36
CA GLY A 27 6.50 6.28 12.48
C GLY A 27 6.14 6.45 11.01
N PHE A 28 7.04 6.03 10.13
CA PHE A 28 6.80 6.01 8.68
C PHE A 28 5.79 4.92 8.34
N THR A 29 4.77 5.24 7.55
CA THR A 29 3.69 4.31 7.18
C THR A 29 3.45 4.39 5.68
N ILE A 30 3.35 3.24 5.02
CA ILE A 30 3.09 3.10 3.58
C ILE A 30 1.76 2.35 3.39
N TRP A 31 0.93 2.79 2.46
CA TRP A 31 -0.32 2.11 2.09
C TRP A 31 -0.68 2.38 0.63
N CYS A 32 -1.58 1.58 0.06
CA CYS A 32 -2.19 1.89 -1.23
C CYS A 32 -3.58 2.49 -1.01
N ALA A 33 -3.94 3.46 -1.84
CA ALA A 33 -5.26 4.09 -1.78
C ALA A 33 -5.78 4.42 -3.18
N CYS A 34 -7.11 4.50 -3.29
CA CYS A 34 -7.74 5.14 -4.43
C CYS A 34 -7.33 6.62 -4.48
N GLU A 35 -7.09 7.11 -5.68
CA GLU A 35 -6.79 8.51 -5.93
C GLU A 35 -8.03 9.40 -5.80
N SER A 36 -9.21 8.88 -6.11
CA SER A 36 -10.47 9.59 -5.90
C SER A 36 -10.74 9.78 -4.39
N CYS A 37 -10.87 11.06 -4.01
CA CYS A 37 -11.16 11.46 -2.63
C CYS A 37 -12.53 10.96 -2.15
N GLU A 38 -13.51 10.81 -3.05
CA GLU A 38 -14.87 10.38 -2.73
C GLU A 38 -14.95 8.87 -2.42
N CYS A 39 -14.07 8.07 -3.01
CA CYS A 39 -14.08 6.62 -2.81
C CYS A 39 -13.51 6.20 -1.45
N GLY A 40 -12.48 6.88 -0.97
CA GLY A 40 -11.87 6.61 0.34
C GLY A 40 -11.18 5.25 0.50
N ALA A 41 -11.23 4.36 -0.50
CA ALA A 41 -10.68 3.01 -0.42
C ALA A 41 -9.16 3.02 -0.20
N ARG A 42 -8.68 2.23 0.77
CA ARG A 42 -7.26 2.09 1.10
C ARG A 42 -6.95 0.73 1.73
N THR A 43 -5.70 0.29 1.63
CA THR A 43 -5.18 -0.82 2.45
C THR A 43 -4.95 -0.38 3.88
N VAL A 44 -4.67 -1.36 4.75
CA VAL A 44 -3.96 -1.11 6.01
C VAL A 44 -2.60 -0.44 5.76
N GLY A 45 -2.07 0.21 6.79
CA GLY A 45 -0.74 0.80 6.78
C GLY A 45 0.34 -0.22 7.13
N PHE A 46 1.47 -0.16 6.42
CA PHE A 46 2.67 -0.95 6.67
C PHE A 46 3.78 -0.03 7.16
N CYS A 47 4.30 -0.28 8.35
CA CYS A 47 5.36 0.52 8.97
C CYS A 47 6.72 -0.15 8.75
N PRO A 48 7.57 0.34 7.83
CA PRO A 48 8.95 -0.15 7.75
C PRO A 48 9.75 0.28 8.98
N ASP A 49 10.67 -0.59 9.41
CA ASP A 49 11.67 -0.23 10.40
C ASP A 49 12.75 0.63 9.73
N THR A 50 12.86 1.88 10.16
CA THR A 50 13.82 2.87 9.65
C THR A 50 14.91 3.20 10.68
N ASN A 51 15.07 2.38 11.74
CA ASN A 51 16.05 2.62 12.79
C ASN A 51 17.44 2.04 12.46
N ARG A 52 17.56 1.33 11.33
CA ARG A 52 18.81 0.72 10.86
C ARG A 52 19.15 1.27 9.48
N GLU A 53 20.14 2.15 9.42
CA GLU A 53 20.51 2.88 8.19
C GLU A 53 20.76 1.93 7.01
N ASP A 54 21.55 0.88 7.21
CA ASP A 54 21.91 -0.12 6.18
C ASP A 54 20.69 -0.79 5.53
N ASN A 55 19.60 -0.98 6.28
CA ASN A 55 18.43 -1.76 5.84
C ASN A 55 17.18 -0.88 5.60
N THR A 56 17.28 0.43 5.78
CA THR A 56 16.12 1.33 5.73
C THR A 56 15.44 1.28 4.35
N LEU A 57 16.21 1.36 3.27
CA LEU A 57 15.68 1.31 1.90
C LEU A 57 15.01 -0.05 1.60
N GLU A 58 15.63 -1.15 2.02
CA GLU A 58 15.07 -2.49 1.84
C GLU A 58 13.76 -2.66 2.61
N ASN A 59 13.70 -2.16 3.85
CA ASN A 59 12.49 -2.21 4.67
C ASN A 59 11.35 -1.39 4.04
N ILE A 60 11.63 -0.21 3.51
CA ILE A 60 10.67 0.63 2.78
C ILE A 60 10.13 -0.12 1.56
N GLU A 61 11.02 -0.67 0.73
CA GLU A 61 10.64 -1.39 -0.49
C GLU A 61 9.82 -2.65 -0.15
N ARG A 62 10.17 -3.37 0.91
CA ARG A 62 9.40 -4.52 1.41
C ARG A 62 8.00 -4.12 1.83
N CYS A 63 7.84 -3.01 2.55
CA CYS A 63 6.52 -2.51 2.97
C CYS A 63 5.69 -1.99 1.79
N LYS A 64 6.31 -1.32 0.81
CA LYS A 64 5.67 -0.94 -0.46
C LYS A 64 5.12 -2.16 -1.20
N LYS A 65 5.92 -3.22 -1.37
CA LYS A 65 5.48 -4.47 -2.00
C LYS A 65 4.31 -5.13 -1.27
N LYS A 66 4.33 -5.13 0.08
CA LYS A 66 3.21 -5.64 0.88
C LYS A 66 1.93 -4.83 0.64
N ALA A 67 2.03 -3.51 0.57
CA ALA A 67 0.88 -2.64 0.28
C ALA A 67 0.31 -2.91 -1.12
N ILE A 68 1.17 -3.04 -2.14
CA ILE A 68 0.77 -3.37 -3.51
C ILE A 68 0.08 -4.74 -3.56
N LYS A 69 0.68 -5.77 -2.96
CA LYS A 69 0.10 -7.12 -2.91
C LYS A 69 -1.25 -7.14 -2.20
N ALA A 70 -1.40 -6.39 -1.10
CA ALA A 70 -2.65 -6.26 -0.37
C ALA A 70 -3.73 -5.57 -1.21
N TRP A 71 -3.38 -4.52 -1.95
CA TRP A 71 -4.30 -3.81 -2.85
C TRP A 71 -4.73 -4.69 -4.03
N ASN A 72 -3.77 -5.41 -4.62
CA ASN A 72 -4.01 -6.25 -5.79
C ASN A 72 -4.70 -7.59 -5.46
N ARG A 73 -4.80 -7.95 -4.17
CA ARG A 73 -5.56 -9.10 -3.66
C ARG A 73 -7.06 -8.81 -3.78
N ARG A 74 -7.67 -9.31 -4.85
CA ARG A 74 -9.13 -9.37 -4.96
C ARG A 74 -9.63 -10.58 -4.18
N ALA A 75 -10.82 -10.49 -3.59
CA ALA A 75 -11.56 -11.69 -3.25
C ALA A 75 -11.87 -12.37 -4.58
N SER A 76 -11.19 -13.46 -4.91
CA SER A 76 -11.68 -14.39 -5.92
C SER A 76 -13.04 -14.85 -5.42
N ASN A 77 -14.09 -14.53 -6.18
CA ASN A 77 -15.51 -14.82 -5.91
C ASN A 77 -15.67 -15.88 -4.84
N GLY A 78 -15.95 -15.46 -3.59
CA GLY A 78 -16.48 -16.37 -2.60
C GLY A 78 -17.81 -16.84 -3.15
N THR A 79 -17.83 -18.03 -3.71
CA THR A 79 -19.08 -18.78 -3.84
C THR A 79 -19.52 -19.07 -2.42
N ASP A 80 -20.61 -18.42 -1.99
CA ASP A 80 -21.42 -18.81 -0.84
C ASP A 80 -21.77 -20.31 -0.89
#